data_AF-A0A137Q0A3-F1
#
_entry.id   AF-A0A137Q0A3-F1
#
_cell.length_a   1.000
_cell.length_b   1.000
_cell.length_c   1.000
_cell.angle_alpha   90.00
_cell.angle_beta   90.00
_cell.angle_gamma   90.00
#
_symmetry.space_group_name_H-M   'P 1'
#
loop_
_entity.id
_entity.type
_entity.pdbx_description
1 polymer ?
#
loop_
_entity_poly.entity_id
_entity_poly.type
_entity_poly.pdbx_seq_one_letter_code
_entity_poly.pdbx_strand_id
1 'polypeptide(L)' 'MKALLFTLVRAFEFELAVSASEIGKRSGIVQRPVLINDLKAGNQMPLLISPYMRVD' A
#
# COMPACT_ATOMS: atom_id res chain seq x y z
N MET A 1 -1.31 -11.97 12.24
CA MET A 1 -1.87 -10.80 11.51
C MET A 1 -3.02 -11.14 10.54
N LYS A 2 -3.67 -12.32 10.62
CA LYS A 2 -4.75 -12.68 9.68
C LYS A 2 -6.02 -11.84 9.86
N ALA A 3 -6.39 -11.53 11.10
CA ALA A 3 -7.59 -10.76 11.41
C ALA A 3 -7.54 -9.33 10.86
N LEU A 4 -6.41 -8.63 11.00
CA LEU A 4 -6.25 -7.27 10.47
C LEU A 4 -6.39 -7.23 8.94
N LEU A 5 -5.71 -8.15 8.25
CA LEU A 5 -5.80 -8.24 6.80
C LEU A 5 -7.24 -8.53 6.35
N PHE A 6 -7.91 -9.49 6.99
CA PHE A 6 -9.31 -9.80 6.72
C PHE A 6 -10.23 -8.58 6.86
N THR A 7 -10.09 -7.83 7.96
CA THR A 7 -10.90 -6.64 8.20
C THR A 7 -10.65 -5.57 7.14
N LEU A 8 -9.38 -5.30 6.81
CA LEU A 8 -9.03 -4.24 5.85
C LEU A 8 -9.51 -4.56 4.43
N VAL A 9 -9.23 -5.76 3.91
CA VAL A 9 -9.61 -6.13 2.54
C VAL A 9 -11.11 -6.33 2.36
N ARG A 10 -11.86 -6.52 3.45
CA ARG A 10 -13.32 -6.67 3.39
C ARG A 10 -14.08 -5.35 3.45
N ALA A 11 -13.47 -4.33 4.07
CA ALA A 11 -14.12 -3.05 4.35
C ALA A 11 -13.72 -1.94 3.37
N PHE A 12 -12.58 -2.05 2.69
CA PHE A 12 -12.03 -0.99 1.86
C PHE A 12 -11.53 -1.48 0.50
N GLU A 13 -11.58 -0.58 -0.47
CA GLU A 13 -10.85 -0.68 -1.73
C GLU A 13 -9.54 0.11 -1.63
N PHE A 14 -8.48 -0.40 -2.26
CA PHE A 14 -7.12 0.15 -2.19
C PHE A 14 -6.57 0.37 -3.59
N GLU A 15 -6.13 1.60 -3.86
CA GLU A 15 -5.44 1.97 -5.10
C GLU A 15 -4.10 2.62 -4.77
N LEU A 16 -3.10 2.46 -5.64
CA LEU A 16 -1.84 3.18 -5.48
C LEU A 16 -2.07 4.67 -5.76
N ALA A 17 -1.63 5.53 -4.83
CA ALA A 17 -1.72 6.99 -5.02
C ALA A 17 -0.65 7.55 -5.97
N VAL A 18 0.23 6.68 -6.49
CA VAL A 18 1.32 6.95 -7.43
C VAL A 18 1.38 5.84 -8.49
N SER A 19 2.13 6.02 -9.57
CA SER A 19 2.34 4.93 -10.52
C SER A 19 3.04 3.74 -9.84
N ALA A 20 2.66 2.52 -10.19
CA ALA A 20 3.32 1.31 -9.69
C ALA A 20 4.84 1.30 -9.98
N SER A 21 5.27 1.94 -11.07
CA SER A 21 6.68 2.08 -11.43
C SER A 21 7.47 2.98 -10.48
N GLU A 22 6.81 3.80 -9.67
CA GLU A 22 7.45 4.68 -8.68
C GLU A 22 7.66 4.00 -7.33
N ILE A 23 7.03 2.84 -7.12
CA ILE A 23 7.19 2.03 -5.91
C ILE A 23 8.38 1.10 -6.10
N GLY A 24 9.40 1.31 -5.27
CA GLY A 24 10.56 0.45 -5.15
C GLY A 24 10.49 -0.44 -3.92
N LYS A 25 11.51 -1.28 -3.78
CA LYS A 25 11.76 -2.03 -2.54
C LYS A 25 13.14 -1.69 -1.98
N ARG A 26 13.23 -1.55 -0.66
CA ARG A 26 14.50 -1.57 0.05
C ARG A 26 14.81 -2.99 0.49
N SER A 27 15.95 -3.52 0.06
CA SER A 27 16.42 -4.86 0.45
C SER A 27 16.98 -4.83 1.88
N GLY A 28 16.50 -5.76 2.71
CA GLY A 28 16.93 -6.02 4.08
C GLY A 28 16.43 -7.40 4.51
N ILE A 29 16.41 -7.72 5.81
CA ILE A 29 15.83 -9.00 6.30
C ILE A 29 14.35 -9.11 5.91
N VAL A 30 13.66 -7.98 5.86
CA VAL A 30 12.27 -7.87 5.37
C VAL A 30 12.21 -6.92 4.20
N GLN A 31 11.29 -7.16 3.27
CA GLN A 31 11.01 -6.25 2.16
C GLN A 31 10.19 -5.06 2.66
N ARG A 32 10.59 -3.84 2.29
CA ARG A 32 9.87 -2.60 2.63
C ARG A 32 9.66 -1.76 1.37
N PRO A 33 8.44 -1.27 1.11
CA PRO A 33 8.18 -0.36 0.00
C PRO A 33 8.79 1.02 0.27
N VAL A 34 9.23 1.68 -0.80
CA VAL A 34 9.78 3.04 -0.80
C VAL A 34 9.35 3.76 -2.08
N LEU A 35 9.33 5.10 -2.06
CA LEU A 35 9.27 5.89 -3.29
C LEU A 35 10.67 5.97 -3.91
N ILE A 36 10.82 5.53 -5.16
CA ILE A 36 12.12 5.54 -5.86
C ILE A 36 12.63 6.97 -6.04
N ASN A 37 11.71 7.90 -6.28
CA ASN A 37 12.02 9.31 -6.53
C ASN A 37 12.24 10.12 -5.24
N ASP A 38 11.89 9.58 -4.06
CA ASP A 38 12.09 10.25 -2.78
C ASP A 38 12.47 9.25 -1.67
N LEU A 39 13.72 8.81 -1.70
CA LEU A 39 14.27 7.91 -0.70
C LEU A 39 14.39 8.57 0.70
N LYS A 40 14.39 9.90 0.79
CA LYS A 40 14.51 10.62 2.07
C LYS A 40 13.20 10.59 2.85
N ALA A 41 12.05 10.50 2.18
CA ALA A 41 10.74 10.31 2.82
C ALA A 41 10.59 8.95 3.53
N GLY A 42 11.52 8.01 3.35
CA GLY A 42 11.58 6.77 4.11
C GLY A 42 10.69 5.64 3.56
N ASN A 43 10.34 4.68 4.44
CA ASN A 43 9.55 3.51 4.04
C ASN A 43 8.07 3.89 3.95
N GLN A 44 7.49 3.75 2.76
CA GLN A 44 6.09 4.08 2.51
C GLN A 44 5.55 3.38 1.27
N MET A 45 4.23 3.25 1.24
CA MET A 45 3.44 2.84 0.08
C MET A 45 2.19 3.71 0.07
N PRO A 46 2.19 4.82 -0.69
CA PRO A 46 1.04 5.71 -0.77
C PRO A 46 -0.18 4.98 -1.36
N LEU A 47 -1.29 5.00 -0.62
CA LEU A 47 -2.54 4.36 -1.01
C LEU A 47 -3.69 5.36 -0.93
N LEU A 48 -4.56 5.34 -1.94
CA LEU A 48 -5.91 5.89 -1.84
C LEU A 48 -6.80 4.77 -1.29
N ILE A 49 -7.58 5.10 -0.26
CA ILE A 49 -8.45 4.15 0.44
C ILE A 49 -9.87 4.68 0.37
N SER A 50 -10.80 3.86 -0.09
CA SER A 50 -12.22 4.18 -0.11
C SER A 50 -13.03 3.04 0.52
N PRO A 51 -14.21 3.31 1.13
CA PRO A 51 -15.07 2.25 1.62
C PRO A 51 -15.51 1.33 0.48
N TYR A 52 -15.53 0.02 0.72
CA TYR A 52 -16.11 -0.94 -0.21
C TYR A 52 -17.62 -0.70 -0.33
N MET A 53 -18.09 -0.39 -1.53
CA MET A 53 -19.53 -0.31 -1.84
C MET A 53 -19.96 -1.58 -2.57
N ARG A 54 -20.91 -2.31 -1.99
CA ARG A 54 -21.52 -3.46 -2.66
C ARG A 54 -22.34 -2.96 -3.84
N VAL A 55 -22.04 -3.46 -5.03
CA VAL A 55 -22.88 -3.26 -6.22
C VAL A 55 -23.93 -4.36 -6.18
N ASP A 56 -25.19 -3.97 -5.97
CA ASP A 56 -26.35 -4.85 -6.02
C ASP A 56 -26.92 -4.98 -7.44
#